data_AF-A0A7S0DRD4-F1
#
_entry.id   AF-A0A7S0DRD4-F1
#
_cell.length_a   1.000
_cell.length_b   1.000
_cell.length_c   1.000
_cell.angle_alpha   90.00
_cell.angle_beta   90.00
_cell.angle_gamma   90.00
#
_symmetry.space_group_name_H-M   'P 1'
#
loop_
_entity.id
_entity.type
_entity.pdbx_description
1 polymer ?
#
loop_
_entity_poly.entity_id
_entity_poly.type
_entity_poly.pdbx_seq_one_letter_code
_entity_poly.pdbx_strand_id
1 'polypeptide(L)'
;AQNRVGGSKHPDIQSLQKSLCPLPILIVANKFDKFRDNSVEQLRSVAGLLRSFALIYGGALIYVSKSDSSSRQALLAHICEIQRLQRGVQEKKSNKKPPLNTRDVDTLSVPFGADSLQALGGPNSAGALQPEVVLSEWSKHFKKVFQLKNTKDGGESENSNSNLNLHLNSEAAVDSMLQQCNIKAKRRIQREALARKMANAKAAESRPGR
;
A
#
# COMPACT_ATOMS: atom_id res chain seq x y z
N ALA A 1 13.00 -5.73 -10.39
CA ALA A 1 13.15 -4.43 -9.67
C ALA A 1 13.28 -3.25 -10.64
N GLN A 2 14.12 -3.33 -11.68
CA GLN A 2 14.47 -2.19 -12.56
C GLN A 2 13.28 -1.46 -13.21
N ASN A 3 12.16 -2.15 -13.50
CA ASN A 3 11.00 -1.52 -14.16
C ASN A 3 10.12 -0.67 -13.22
N ARG A 4 10.33 -0.73 -11.90
CA ARG A 4 9.48 -0.02 -10.92
C ARG A 4 9.92 1.40 -10.62
N VAL A 5 11.19 1.71 -10.90
CA VAL A 5 11.73 3.07 -10.77
C VAL A 5 11.71 3.76 -12.13
N GLY A 6 10.84 3.38 -13.06
CA GLY A 6 10.81 4.00 -14.41
C GLY A 6 11.77 3.34 -15.41
N GLY A 7 12.23 2.12 -15.11
CA GLY A 7 13.10 1.33 -15.96
C GLY A 7 14.59 1.63 -15.74
N SER A 8 15.44 0.96 -16.53
CA SER A 8 16.89 1.17 -16.56
C SER A 8 17.35 2.57 -16.99
N LYS A 9 16.42 3.47 -17.33
CA LYS A 9 16.67 4.85 -17.78
C LYS A 9 16.47 5.90 -16.69
N HIS A 10 16.15 5.50 -15.46
CA HIS A 10 15.95 6.44 -14.38
C HIS A 10 17.26 7.07 -13.92
N PRO A 11 17.33 8.41 -13.74
CA PRO A 11 18.57 9.10 -13.39
C PRO A 11 19.17 8.60 -12.08
N ASP A 12 18.33 8.26 -11.11
CA ASP A 12 18.77 7.88 -9.76
C ASP A 12 18.87 6.36 -9.54
N ILE A 13 18.80 5.55 -10.60
CA ILE A 13 18.72 4.08 -10.45
C ILE A 13 19.90 3.49 -9.68
N GLN A 14 21.11 4.03 -9.87
CA GLN A 14 22.32 3.54 -9.22
C GLN A 14 22.32 3.80 -7.72
N SER A 15 21.90 5.01 -7.31
CA SER A 15 21.81 5.39 -5.89
C SER A 15 20.69 4.64 -5.19
N LEU A 16 19.55 4.44 -5.87
CA LEU A 16 18.38 3.80 -5.29
C LEU A 16 18.51 2.28 -5.17
N GLN A 17 19.34 1.63 -6.00
CA GLN A 17 19.40 0.17 -6.12
C GLN A 17 19.57 -0.58 -4.78
N LYS A 18 20.26 0.01 -3.81
CA LYS A 18 20.48 -0.59 -2.48
C LYS A 18 19.24 -0.57 -1.59
N SER A 19 18.34 0.38 -1.82
CA SER A 19 17.19 0.69 -0.95
C SER A 19 15.85 0.25 -1.54
N LEU A 20 15.86 -0.26 -2.78
CA LEU A 20 14.65 -0.72 -3.46
C LEU A 20 14.02 -1.93 -2.78
N CYS A 21 12.70 -1.89 -2.61
CA CYS A 21 11.96 -3.04 -2.14
C CYS A 21 11.81 -4.10 -3.27
N PRO A 22 11.99 -5.40 -2.97
CA PRO A 22 11.74 -6.47 -3.94
C PRO A 22 10.24 -6.60 -4.29
N LEU A 23 9.34 -6.05 -3.48
CA LEU A 23 7.89 -6.06 -3.69
C LEU A 23 7.37 -4.71 -4.19
N PRO A 24 6.30 -4.68 -5.02
CA PRO A 24 5.73 -3.43 -5.49
C PRO A 24 5.01 -2.75 -4.33
N ILE A 25 5.34 -1.49 -4.07
CA ILE A 25 4.74 -0.71 -2.99
C ILE A 25 3.82 0.35 -3.59
N LEU A 26 2.61 0.46 -3.06
CA LEU A 26 1.69 1.54 -3.33
C LEU A 26 1.31 2.19 -2.00
N ILE A 27 1.64 3.47 -1.87
CA ILE A 27 1.29 4.30 -0.73
C ILE A 27 -0.02 5.01 -1.06
N VAL A 28 -1.05 4.77 -0.24
CA VAL A 28 -2.37 5.39 -0.40
C VAL A 28 -2.61 6.35 0.76
N ALA A 29 -2.54 7.64 0.47
CA ALA A 29 -2.88 8.70 1.41
C ALA A 29 -4.38 9.00 1.31
N ASN A 30 -5.16 8.50 2.28
CA ASN A 30 -6.61 8.66 2.31
C ASN A 30 -7.04 9.96 3.01
N LYS A 31 -8.29 10.38 2.79
CA LYS A 31 -8.91 11.60 3.36
C LYS A 31 -8.18 12.87 2.96
N PHE A 32 -7.74 12.96 1.70
CA PHE A 32 -7.03 14.13 1.19
C PHE A 32 -7.87 15.43 1.28
N ASP A 33 -9.19 15.32 1.25
CA ASP A 33 -10.13 16.41 1.52
C ASP A 33 -9.83 17.14 2.82
N LYS A 34 -9.63 16.40 3.92
CA LYS A 34 -9.28 17.01 5.22
C LYS A 34 -7.86 17.53 5.26
N PHE A 35 -6.98 16.94 4.44
CA PHE A 35 -5.59 17.30 4.41
C PHE A 35 -5.39 18.64 3.69
N ARG A 36 -6.15 18.89 2.62
CA ARG A 36 -6.09 20.11 1.79
C ARG A 36 -6.30 21.41 2.57
N ASP A 37 -7.08 21.38 3.65
CA ASP A 37 -7.40 22.57 4.44
C ASP A 37 -6.29 22.97 5.44
N ASN A 38 -5.20 22.19 5.53
CA ASN A 38 -4.07 22.49 6.42
C ASN A 38 -3.16 23.60 5.87
N SER A 39 -2.20 24.04 6.68
CA SER A 39 -1.22 25.03 6.23
C SER A 39 -0.38 24.50 5.07
N VAL A 40 0.01 25.39 4.15
CA VAL A 40 0.86 25.04 2.99
C VAL A 40 2.16 24.36 3.42
N GLU A 41 2.71 24.74 4.58
CA GLU A 41 3.90 24.13 5.16
C GLU A 41 3.64 22.68 5.60
N GLN A 42 2.52 22.41 6.27
CA GLN A 42 2.10 21.05 6.65
C GLN A 42 1.88 20.17 5.43
N LEU A 43 1.21 20.70 4.42
CA LEU A 43 0.97 20.02 3.15
C LEU A 43 2.28 19.66 2.45
N ARG A 44 3.19 20.62 2.31
CA ARG A 44 4.52 20.41 1.71
C ARG A 44 5.31 19.36 2.47
N SER A 45 5.28 19.41 3.80
CA SER A 45 6.04 18.51 4.66
C SER A 45 5.62 17.05 4.52
N VAL A 46 4.31 16.78 4.53
CA VAL A 46 3.78 15.43 4.28
C VAL A 46 4.03 14.99 2.84
N ALA A 47 3.80 15.88 1.87
CA ALA A 47 3.97 15.53 0.48
C ALA A 47 5.42 15.18 0.13
N GLY A 48 6.38 15.98 0.59
CA GLY A 48 7.81 15.68 0.39
C GLY A 48 8.23 14.39 1.10
N LEU A 49 7.75 14.15 2.32
CA LEU A 49 8.04 12.92 3.04
C LEU A 49 7.46 11.68 2.32
N LEU A 50 6.18 11.69 1.95
CA LEU A 50 5.56 10.55 1.26
C LEU A 50 6.19 10.29 -0.12
N ARG A 51 6.53 11.35 -0.85
CA ARG A 51 7.21 11.24 -2.14
C ARG A 51 8.63 10.69 -2.00
N SER A 52 9.39 11.13 -0.98
CA SER A 52 10.72 10.56 -0.70
C SER A 52 10.63 9.07 -0.37
N PHE A 53 9.67 8.66 0.47
CA PHE A 53 9.41 7.24 0.74
C PHE A 53 9.09 6.47 -0.54
N ALA A 54 8.18 6.98 -1.38
CA ALA A 54 7.81 6.31 -2.62
C ALA A 54 9.02 6.16 -3.56
N LEU A 55 9.81 7.21 -3.75
CA LEU A 55 11.01 7.17 -4.60
C LEU A 55 12.05 6.16 -4.10
N ILE A 56 12.39 6.23 -2.80
CA ILE A 56 13.49 5.45 -2.21
C ILE A 56 13.21 3.95 -2.27
N TYR A 57 11.97 3.56 -1.96
CA TYR A 57 11.59 2.15 -1.96
C TYR A 57 11.07 1.66 -3.32
N GLY A 58 11.03 2.52 -4.34
CA GLY A 58 10.55 2.18 -5.68
C GLY A 58 9.04 1.93 -5.75
N GLY A 59 8.28 2.67 -4.95
CA GLY A 59 6.82 2.65 -4.90
C GLY A 59 6.14 3.73 -5.74
N ALA A 60 4.82 3.68 -5.75
CA ALA A 60 3.96 4.76 -6.22
C ALA A 60 3.20 5.38 -5.04
N LEU A 61 2.79 6.64 -5.17
CA LEU A 61 2.01 7.37 -4.18
C LEU A 61 0.71 7.87 -4.81
N ILE A 62 -0.40 7.75 -4.09
CA ILE A 62 -1.67 8.33 -4.51
C ILE A 62 -2.41 8.95 -3.31
N TYR A 63 -2.94 10.14 -3.52
CA TYR A 63 -3.86 10.81 -2.63
C TYR A 63 -5.29 10.50 -3.06
N VAL A 64 -6.10 10.02 -2.12
CA VAL A 64 -7.48 9.61 -2.34
C VAL A 64 -8.41 10.37 -1.40
N SER A 65 -9.52 10.84 -1.95
CA SER A 65 -10.64 11.37 -1.18
C SER A 65 -11.92 10.62 -1.55
N LYS A 66 -12.84 10.48 -0.59
CA LYS A 66 -14.14 9.81 -0.82
C LYS A 66 -15.01 10.56 -1.83
N SER A 67 -14.87 11.89 -1.89
CA SER A 67 -15.65 12.75 -2.78
C SER A 67 -15.10 12.80 -4.22
N ASP A 68 -13.83 12.45 -4.43
CA ASP A 68 -13.20 12.56 -5.74
C ASP A 68 -13.20 11.25 -6.52
N SER A 69 -14.02 11.19 -7.56
CA SER A 69 -14.09 10.07 -8.49
C SER A 69 -12.77 9.85 -9.27
N SER A 70 -12.02 10.92 -9.55
CA SER A 70 -10.77 10.86 -10.31
C SER A 70 -9.68 10.13 -9.54
N SER A 71 -9.52 10.42 -8.24
CA SER A 71 -8.58 9.72 -7.36
C SER A 71 -8.86 8.22 -7.25
N ARG A 72 -10.14 7.79 -7.24
CA ARG A 72 -10.51 6.36 -7.25
C ARG A 72 -10.11 5.67 -8.55
N GLN A 73 -10.32 6.33 -9.69
CA GLN A 73 -9.92 5.80 -10.98
C GLN A 73 -8.39 5.67 -11.08
N ALA A 74 -7.65 6.66 -10.56
CA ALA A 74 -6.19 6.61 -10.48
C ALA A 74 -5.72 5.48 -9.55
N LEU A 75 -6.40 5.22 -8.44
CA LEU A 75 -6.09 4.10 -7.54
C LEU A 75 -6.23 2.75 -8.27
N LEU A 76 -7.33 2.56 -8.99
CA LEU A 76 -7.54 1.36 -9.80
C LEU A 76 -6.45 1.20 -10.87
N ALA A 77 -6.04 2.30 -11.52
CA ALA A 77 -4.96 2.27 -12.49
C ALA A 77 -3.63 1.80 -11.88
N HIS A 78 -3.27 2.28 -10.68
CA HIS A 78 -2.07 1.80 -9.96
C HIS A 78 -2.16 0.33 -9.56
N ILE A 79 -3.33 -0.13 -9.10
CA ILE A 79 -3.55 -1.53 -8.76
C ILE A 79 -3.39 -2.42 -10.00
N CYS A 80 -3.98 -2.02 -11.13
CA CYS A 80 -3.80 -2.72 -12.40
C CYS A 80 -2.32 -2.73 -12.82
N GLU A 81 -1.59 -1.63 -12.66
CA GLU A 81 -0.16 -1.56 -12.96
C GLU A 81 0.65 -2.51 -12.07
N ILE A 82 0.36 -2.59 -10.78
CA ILE A 82 1.01 -3.55 -9.86
C ILE A 82 0.75 -4.99 -10.31
N GLN A 83 -0.50 -5.33 -10.65
CA GLN A 83 -0.86 -6.66 -11.13
C GLN A 83 -0.13 -7.01 -12.45
N ARG A 84 0.02 -6.02 -13.34
CA ARG A 84 0.80 -6.17 -14.58
C ARG A 84 2.28 -6.41 -14.30
N LEU A 85 2.87 -5.62 -13.40
CA LEU A 85 4.26 -5.76 -12.95
C LEU A 85 4.52 -7.12 -12.29
N GLN A 86 3.56 -7.67 -11.54
CA GLN A 86 3.65 -9.01 -10.95
C GLN A 86 3.60 -10.12 -12.01
N ARG A 87 2.82 -9.93 -13.08
CA ARG A 87 2.70 -10.88 -14.20
C ARG A 87 3.88 -10.81 -15.18
N GLY A 88 4.82 -9.88 -15.00
CA GLY A 88 5.97 -9.71 -15.88
C GLY A 88 5.61 -9.16 -17.27
N VAL A 89 4.37 -8.69 -17.48
CA VAL A 89 3.90 -8.19 -18.78
C VAL A 89 4.54 -6.83 -19.04
N GLN A 90 5.55 -6.80 -19.92
CA GLN A 90 6.18 -5.58 -20.40
C GLN A 90 5.38 -5.04 -21.58
N GLU A 91 4.64 -3.93 -21.42
CA GLU A 91 4.19 -3.17 -22.59
C GLU A 91 5.20 -2.09 -22.96
N LYS A 92 5.38 -1.95 -24.27
CA LYS A 92 6.03 -0.81 -24.91
C LYS A 92 5.26 0.45 -24.49
N LYS A 93 5.85 1.24 -23.60
CA LYS A 93 5.50 2.64 -23.26
C LYS A 93 4.11 3.07 -23.77
N SER A 94 3.07 2.83 -22.98
CA SER A 94 1.83 3.57 -23.19
C SER A 94 2.15 5.05 -22.92
N ASN A 95 2.10 5.86 -23.98
CA ASN A 95 2.46 7.29 -23.99
C ASN A 95 1.53 8.18 -23.14
N LYS A 96 0.69 7.61 -22.28
CA LYS A 96 -0.11 8.34 -21.32
C LYS A 96 0.66 8.45 -20.03
N LYS A 97 1.72 9.27 -20.04
CA LYS A 97 2.22 9.86 -18.79
C LYS A 97 1.06 10.67 -18.21
N PRO A 98 0.49 10.32 -17.05
CA PRO A 98 -0.36 11.28 -16.36
C PRO A 98 0.48 12.56 -16.17
N PRO A 99 -0.10 13.75 -16.35
CA PRO A 99 0.64 14.99 -16.28
C PRO A 99 1.32 15.07 -14.91
N LEU A 100 2.64 14.95 -14.93
CA LEU A 100 3.47 15.09 -13.74
C LEU A 100 3.73 16.58 -13.57
N ASN A 101 2.87 17.27 -12.82
CA ASN A 101 3.19 18.60 -12.32
C ASN A 101 3.99 18.43 -11.03
N THR A 102 5.27 18.10 -11.18
CA THR A 102 6.23 17.84 -10.09
C THR A 102 6.43 19.03 -9.13
N ARG A 103 5.79 20.18 -9.39
CA ARG A 103 5.87 21.42 -8.61
C ARG A 103 4.66 21.73 -7.74
N ASP A 104 3.51 21.12 -8.00
CA ASP A 104 2.28 21.48 -7.28
C ASP A 104 1.88 20.37 -6.32
N VAL A 105 1.66 20.77 -5.06
CA VAL A 105 1.05 19.97 -3.99
C VAL A 105 -0.33 19.43 -4.42
N ASP A 106 -0.93 19.98 -5.48
CA ASP A 106 -2.16 19.52 -6.12
C ASP A 106 -2.00 18.24 -6.97
N THR A 107 -0.78 17.70 -7.15
CA THR A 107 -0.62 16.44 -7.89
C THR A 107 -1.04 15.25 -7.04
N LEU A 108 -2.29 14.82 -7.22
CA LEU A 108 -2.95 13.74 -6.50
C LEU A 108 -2.31 12.35 -6.67
N SER A 109 -1.30 12.18 -7.54
CA SER A 109 -0.71 10.87 -7.82
C SER A 109 0.71 10.97 -8.37
N VAL A 110 1.64 10.20 -7.80
CA VAL A 110 3.02 10.01 -8.27
C VAL A 110 3.18 8.54 -8.70
N PRO A 111 3.27 8.28 -10.02
CA PRO A 111 3.47 6.92 -10.52
C PRO A 111 4.91 6.43 -10.36
N PHE A 112 5.05 5.11 -10.48
CA PHE A 112 6.33 4.39 -10.44
C PHE A 112 7.39 5.06 -11.33
N GLY A 113 8.47 5.56 -10.72
CA GLY A 113 9.61 6.14 -11.43
C GLY A 113 9.39 7.48 -12.10
N ALA A 114 8.34 8.21 -11.74
CA ALA A 114 8.12 9.56 -12.24
C ALA A 114 8.85 10.64 -11.43
N ASP A 115 9.17 10.35 -10.16
CA ASP A 115 9.90 11.27 -9.28
C ASP A 115 11.41 11.09 -9.39
N SER A 116 12.20 12.10 -9.04
CA SER A 116 13.66 12.01 -9.00
C SER A 116 14.24 12.71 -7.78
N LEU A 117 15.44 12.32 -7.34
CA LEU A 117 16.12 12.91 -6.19
C LEU A 117 16.37 14.40 -6.41
N GLN A 118 16.68 14.79 -7.65
CA GLN A 118 16.85 16.19 -8.05
C GLN A 118 15.52 16.97 -8.03
N ALA A 119 14.42 16.35 -8.44
CA ALA A 119 13.10 16.99 -8.43
C ALA A 119 12.53 17.13 -7.01
N LEU A 120 12.86 16.19 -6.13
CA LEU A 120 12.38 16.16 -4.75
C LEU A 120 13.23 17.05 -3.82
N GLY A 121 14.55 16.99 -3.95
CA GLY A 121 15.50 17.76 -3.13
C GLY A 121 15.33 17.60 -1.62
N GLY A 122 15.98 18.46 -0.87
CA GLY A 122 15.73 18.65 0.56
C GLY A 122 14.68 19.75 0.79
N PRO A 123 14.01 19.77 1.95
CA PRO A 123 13.02 20.79 2.28
C PRO A 123 13.58 22.23 2.22
N ASN A 124 14.90 22.39 2.41
CA ASN A 124 15.61 23.67 2.31
C ASN A 124 16.79 23.65 1.31
N SER A 125 16.95 22.58 0.54
CA SER A 125 18.12 22.38 -0.33
C SER A 125 17.69 21.92 -1.71
N ALA A 126 18.08 22.66 -2.73
CA ALA A 126 17.91 22.25 -4.12
C ALA A 126 19.16 21.50 -4.57
N GLY A 127 19.03 20.21 -4.91
CA GLY A 127 20.16 19.44 -5.44
C GLY A 127 19.97 17.94 -5.37
N ALA A 128 20.83 17.22 -6.12
CA ALA A 128 20.93 15.77 -6.06
C ALA A 128 21.58 15.35 -4.73
N LEU A 129 20.75 14.95 -3.77
CA LEU A 129 21.16 14.42 -2.48
C LEU A 129 21.10 12.89 -2.49
N GLN A 130 21.88 12.25 -1.63
CA GLN A 130 21.80 10.80 -1.43
C GLN A 130 20.41 10.42 -0.88
N PRO A 131 19.83 9.27 -1.29
CA PRO A 131 18.50 8.83 -0.85
C PRO A 131 18.28 8.91 0.66
N GLU A 132 19.27 8.48 1.45
CA GLU A 132 19.20 8.43 2.91
C GLU A 132 19.19 9.84 3.52
N VAL A 133 19.89 10.77 2.89
CA VAL A 133 19.95 12.18 3.32
C VAL A 133 18.61 12.85 3.05
N VAL A 134 18.06 12.66 1.85
CA VAL A 134 16.73 13.18 1.46
C VAL A 134 15.67 12.74 2.46
N LEU A 135 15.59 11.44 2.76
CA LEU A 135 14.61 10.91 3.70
C LEU A 135 14.78 11.48 5.12
N SER A 136 16.03 11.59 5.57
CA SER A 136 16.36 12.13 6.89
C SER A 136 15.96 13.60 7.03
N GLU A 137 16.20 14.41 6.01
CA GLU A 137 15.83 15.83 6.02
C GLU A 137 14.31 16.03 6.00
N TRP A 138 13.59 15.31 5.14
CA TRP A 138 12.12 15.37 5.12
C TRP A 138 11.50 14.85 6.42
N SER A 139 12.08 13.80 7.03
CA SER A 139 11.65 13.29 8.34
C SER A 139 11.86 14.32 9.45
N LYS A 140 13.01 15.01 9.47
CA LYS A 140 13.28 16.10 10.43
C LYS A 140 12.31 17.27 10.23
N HIS A 141 12.07 17.66 8.97
CA HIS A 141 11.14 18.74 8.65
C HIS A 141 9.70 18.39 9.06
N PHE A 142 9.25 17.16 8.80
CA PHE A 142 7.96 16.66 9.28
C PHE A 142 7.82 16.74 10.80
N LYS A 143 8.82 16.23 11.54
CA LYS A 143 8.80 16.30 13.01
C LYS A 143 8.74 17.74 13.53
N LYS A 144 9.45 18.66 12.88
CA LYS A 144 9.45 20.09 13.23
C LYS A 144 8.07 20.71 13.02
N VAL A 145 7.47 20.48 11.84
CA VAL A 145 6.19 21.09 11.45
C VAL A 145 5.02 20.58 12.30
N PHE A 146 5.01 19.29 12.63
CA PHE A 146 3.97 18.69 13.47
C PHE A 146 4.31 18.70 14.97
N GLN A 147 5.43 19.33 15.36
CA GLN A 147 5.92 19.41 16.74
C GLN A 147 5.91 18.05 17.46
N LEU A 148 6.23 16.97 16.75
CA LEU A 148 6.31 15.64 17.37
C LEU A 148 7.46 15.68 18.38
N LYS A 149 7.12 15.73 19.68
CA LYS A 149 8.11 15.53 20.75
C LYS A 149 8.77 14.17 20.52
N ASN A 150 10.11 14.15 20.50
CA ASN A 150 10.82 12.88 20.54
C ASN A 150 10.44 12.19 21.85
N THR A 151 9.70 11.09 21.80
CA THR A 151 9.52 10.17 22.92
C THR A 151 10.87 9.54 23.24
N LYS A 152 11.71 10.30 23.95
CA LYS A 152 12.95 9.85 24.58
C LYS A 152 13.00 10.25 26.06
N ASP A 153 11.87 10.62 26.64
CA ASP A 153 11.70 10.63 28.10
C ASP A 153 10.66 9.58 28.47
N GLY A 154 11.10 8.64 29.30
CA GLY A 154 10.25 7.64 29.94
C GLY A 154 9.33 8.31 30.94
N GLY A 155 8.21 8.83 30.45
CA GLY A 155 7.06 9.19 31.24
C GLY A 155 5.85 8.52 30.62
N GLU A 156 5.31 7.52 31.30
CA GLU A 156 3.99 6.95 31.04
C GLU A 156 2.99 8.11 30.95
N SER A 157 2.57 8.42 29.72
CA SER A 157 1.38 9.20 29.48
C SER A 157 0.46 8.30 28.69
N GLU A 158 -0.37 7.57 29.45
CA GLU A 158 -1.60 6.97 28.95
C GLU A 158 -2.43 8.06 28.28
N ASN A 159 -2.27 8.21 26.96
CA ASN A 159 -3.23 8.91 26.15
C ASN A 159 -4.07 7.85 25.45
N SER A 160 -5.14 7.49 26.14
CA SER A 160 -6.17 6.52 25.80
C SER A 160 -6.81 6.85 24.46
N ASN A 161 -6.20 6.38 23.37
CA ASN A 161 -6.87 6.17 22.08
C ASN A 161 -6.40 4.86 21.43
N SER A 162 -6.14 3.86 22.27
CA SER A 162 -6.13 2.44 21.88
C SER A 162 -7.57 1.96 21.66
N ASN A 163 -8.30 2.57 20.73
CA ASN A 163 -9.50 1.98 20.14
C ASN A 163 -9.14 0.91 19.08
N LEU A 164 -8.02 0.19 19.29
CA LEU A 164 -7.96 -1.19 18.85
C LEU A 164 -8.81 -1.97 19.86
N ASN A 165 -10.07 -2.19 19.49
CA ASN A 165 -11.02 -3.07 20.17
C ASN A 165 -10.49 -4.53 20.20
N LEU A 166 -9.37 -4.76 20.89
CA LEU A 166 -8.87 -6.08 21.27
C LEU A 166 -9.79 -6.74 22.31
N HIS A 167 -10.68 -5.97 22.94
CA HIS A 167 -11.64 -6.45 23.93
C HIS A 167 -12.96 -6.98 23.32
N LEU A 168 -13.20 -6.87 22.00
CA LEU A 168 -14.47 -7.31 21.41
C LEU A 168 -14.56 -8.83 21.21
N ASN A 169 -13.44 -9.55 21.28
CA ASN A 169 -13.43 -11.00 21.12
C ASN A 169 -12.67 -11.61 22.29
N SER A 170 -13.38 -12.02 23.34
CA SER A 170 -12.76 -12.88 24.35
C SER A 170 -12.20 -14.13 23.67
N GLU A 171 -10.99 -14.56 24.03
CA GLU A 171 -10.35 -15.74 23.44
C GLU A 171 -11.28 -16.97 23.50
N ALA A 172 -12.04 -17.09 24.59
CA ALA A 172 -13.06 -18.12 24.76
C ALA A 172 -14.16 -18.10 23.68
N ALA A 173 -14.58 -16.92 23.21
CA ALA A 173 -15.58 -16.80 22.15
C ALA A 173 -15.00 -17.22 20.78
N VAL A 174 -13.74 -16.87 20.50
CA VAL A 174 -13.03 -17.26 19.28
C VAL A 174 -12.82 -18.78 19.25
N ASP A 175 -12.41 -19.37 20.37
CA ASP A 175 -12.23 -20.82 20.51
C ASP A 175 -13.54 -21.59 20.34
N SER A 176 -14.64 -21.09 20.92
CA SER A 176 -15.96 -21.68 20.74
C SER A 176 -16.42 -21.63 19.28
N MET A 177 -16.21 -20.51 18.58
CA MET A 177 -16.50 -20.39 17.15
C MET A 177 -15.68 -21.36 16.30
N LEU A 178 -14.39 -21.50 16.60
CA LEU A 178 -13.50 -22.42 15.88
C LEU A 178 -13.94 -23.88 16.05
N GLN A 179 -14.29 -24.27 17.28
CA GLN A 179 -14.81 -25.61 17.57
C GLN A 179 -16.13 -25.88 16.82
N GLN A 180 -17.07 -24.92 16.84
CA GLN A 180 -18.34 -25.06 16.11
C GLN A 180 -18.12 -25.16 14.59
N CYS A 181 -17.20 -24.38 14.03
CA CYS A 181 -16.88 -24.41 12.61
C CYS A 181 -16.30 -25.78 12.22
N ASN A 182 -15.36 -26.31 13.02
CA ASN A 182 -14.77 -27.63 12.81
C ASN A 182 -15.80 -28.77 12.90
N ILE A 183 -16.75 -28.69 13.83
CA ILE A 183 -17.84 -29.67 13.96
C ILE A 183 -18.74 -29.63 12.71
N LYS A 184 -19.13 -28.43 12.26
CA LYS A 184 -19.97 -28.26 11.06
C LYS A 184 -19.25 -28.79 9.81
N ALA A 185 -17.95 -28.52 9.67
CA ALA A 185 -17.13 -29.00 8.56
C ALA A 185 -17.08 -30.54 8.52
N LYS A 186 -16.83 -31.20 9.66
CA LYS A 186 -16.82 -32.68 9.75
C LYS A 186 -18.18 -33.28 9.38
N ARG A 187 -19.28 -32.69 9.84
CA ARG A 187 -20.64 -33.14 9.48
C ARG A 187 -20.91 -33.01 7.99
N ARG A 188 -20.43 -31.95 7.34
CA ARG A 188 -20.60 -31.76 5.89
C ARG A 188 -19.84 -32.82 5.11
N ILE A 189 -18.59 -33.07 5.48
CA ILE A 189 -17.74 -34.10 4.86
C ILE A 189 -18.39 -35.50 5.02
N GLN A 190 -18.92 -35.82 6.20
CA GLN A 190 -19.60 -37.10 6.44
C GLN A 190 -20.88 -37.25 5.60
N ARG A 191 -21.68 -36.18 5.48
CA ARG A 191 -22.88 -36.19 4.63
C ARG A 191 -22.54 -36.35 3.16
N GLU A 192 -21.53 -35.64 2.66
CA GLU A 192 -21.05 -35.77 1.28
C GLU A 192 -20.52 -37.18 1.00
N ALA A 193 -19.77 -37.77 1.94
CA ALA A 193 -19.28 -39.14 1.82
C ALA A 193 -20.42 -40.18 1.80
N LEU A 194 -21.45 -40.02 2.65
CA LEU A 194 -22.61 -40.90 2.66
C LEU A 194 -23.45 -40.75 1.39
N ALA A 195 -23.67 -39.52 0.92
CA ALA A 195 -24.36 -39.25 -0.34
C ALA A 195 -23.64 -39.89 -1.54
N ARG A 196 -22.30 -39.83 -1.58
CA ARG A 196 -21.49 -40.52 -2.60
C ARG A 196 -21.62 -42.03 -2.52
N LYS A 197 -21.63 -42.62 -1.31
CA LYS A 197 -21.85 -44.06 -1.13
C LYS A 197 -23.24 -44.50 -1.60
N MET A 198 -24.28 -43.75 -1.25
CA MET A 198 -25.66 -44.02 -1.68
C MET A 198 -25.82 -43.88 -3.20
N ALA A 199 -25.21 -42.86 -3.81
CA ALA A 199 -25.22 -42.68 -5.26
C ALA A 199 -24.51 -43.85 -5.97
N ASN A 200 -23.37 -44.30 -5.46
CA ASN A 200 -22.65 -45.46 -6.01
C ASN A 200 -23.42 -46.77 -5.83
N ALA A 201 -24.12 -46.97 -4.70
CA ALA A 201 -24.96 -48.15 -4.48
C ALA A 201 -26.16 -48.17 -5.45
N LYS A 202 -26.85 -47.03 -5.62
CA LYS A 202 -27.96 -46.90 -6.58
C LYS A 202 -27.50 -47.11 -8.03
N ALA A 203 -26.30 -46.63 -8.37
CA ALA A 203 -25.71 -46.87 -9.69
C ALA A 203 -25.37 -48.35 -9.93
N ALA A 204 -24.93 -49.07 -8.88
CA ALA A 204 -24.64 -50.50 -8.95
C ALA A 204 -25.91 -51.35 -9.12
N GLU A 205 -27.01 -51.00 -8.45
CA GLU A 205 -28.31 -51.67 -8.60
C GLU A 205 -28.97 -51.41 -9.96
N SER A 206 -28.69 -50.26 -10.58
CA SER A 206 -29.24 -49.90 -11.90
C SER A 206 -28.50 -50.52 -13.09
N ARG A 207 -27.44 -51.33 -12.88
CA ARG A 207 -26.80 -52.09 -13.96
C ARG A 207 -27.61 -53.38 -14.19
N PRO A 208 -28.38 -53.49 -15.29
CA PRO A 208 -29.10 -54.72 -15.58
C PRO A 208 -28.10 -55.87 -15.77
N GLY A 209 -28.39 -57.00 -15.14
CA GLY A 209 -27.64 -58.24 -15.25
C GLY A 209 -27.45 -58.62 -16.71
N ARG A 210 -26.22 -58.99 -17.03
CA ARG A 210 -25.77 -59.48 -18.33
C ARG A 210 -26.31 -60.89 -18.59
#